data_AF-D6TDM7-F1
#
_entry.id   AF-D6TDM7-F1
#
_cell.length_a   1.000
_cell.length_b   1.000
_cell.length_c   1.000
_cell.angle_alpha   90.00
_cell.angle_beta   90.00
_cell.angle_gamma   90.00
#
_symmetry.space_group_name_H-M   'P 1'
#
loop_
_entity.id
_entity.type
_entity.pdbx_description
1 polymer ?
#
loop_
_entity_poly.entity_id
_entity_poly.type
_entity_poly.pdbx_seq_one_letter_code
_entity_poly.pdbx_strand_id
1 'polypeptide(L)'
;MSRFDTFRDYGERGWKAGMGELGGFRKFILRGNVVDLAVGIVIGAAFTGVVQELVNDFLQPLIGIILATAGFKQNFKDAYWLLAGQKFFYGNFVGAVITFLLTALVLYFFVVRPVTALQDRFTPKKEPEAPTTRECPYCLSTIPLKATRCAYCTAQLPPSEEPQQVAARS
;
A
#
# COMPACT_ATOMS: atom_id res chain seq x y z
N MET A 1 7.23 -8.89 -60.21
CA MET A 1 6.93 -8.68 -58.78
C MET A 1 5.43 -8.65 -58.62
N SER A 2 4.81 -9.66 -58.00
CA SER A 2 3.35 -9.79 -57.98
C SER A 2 2.74 -8.95 -56.85
N ARG A 3 1.60 -8.31 -57.10
CA ARG A 3 0.89 -7.46 -56.11
C ARG A 3 0.48 -8.23 -54.84
N PHE A 4 0.44 -9.56 -54.93
CA PHE A 4 0.13 -10.47 -53.82
C PHE A 4 1.27 -10.55 -52.80
N ASP A 5 2.53 -10.45 -53.25
CA ASP A 5 3.71 -10.50 -52.38
C ASP A 5 3.81 -9.24 -51.49
N THR A 6 3.42 -8.08 -52.03
CA THR A 6 3.45 -6.80 -51.30
C THR A 6 2.43 -6.78 -50.15
N PHE A 7 1.26 -7.40 -50.30
CA PHE A 7 0.26 -7.48 -49.23
C PHE A 7 0.72 -8.37 -48.07
N ARG A 8 1.43 -9.47 -48.37
CA ARG A 8 1.97 -10.39 -47.36
C ARG A 8 3.06 -9.73 -46.50
N ASP A 9 3.89 -8.89 -47.13
CA ASP A 9 5.00 -8.20 -46.48
C ASP A 9 4.56 -7.03 -45.55
N TYR A 10 3.43 -6.38 -45.85
CA TYR A 10 2.83 -5.38 -44.93
C TYR A 10 2.28 -6.03 -43.66
N GLY A 11 1.71 -7.25 -43.75
CA GLY A 11 1.21 -7.99 -42.60
C GLY A 11 2.31 -8.43 -41.63
N GLU A 12 3.44 -8.94 -42.13
CA GLU A 12 4.56 -9.38 -41.29
C GLU A 12 5.27 -8.20 -40.57
N ARG A 13 5.37 -7.03 -41.21
CA ARG A 13 5.96 -5.84 -40.58
C ARG A 13 5.10 -5.28 -39.46
N GLY A 14 3.78 -5.24 -39.64
CA GLY A 14 2.84 -4.83 -38.58
C GLY A 14 2.89 -5.76 -37.37
N TRP A 15 2.99 -7.07 -37.60
CA TRP A 15 3.06 -8.08 -36.54
C TRP A 15 4.38 -8.02 -35.74
N LYS A 16 5.52 -7.81 -36.41
CA LYS A 16 6.82 -7.67 -35.74
C LYS A 16 6.93 -6.37 -34.92
N ALA A 17 6.35 -5.27 -35.40
CA ALA A 17 6.29 -4.02 -34.64
C ALA A 17 5.44 -4.17 -33.36
N GLY A 18 4.26 -4.81 -33.45
CA GLY A 18 3.40 -5.08 -32.30
C GLY A 18 4.03 -6.02 -31.26
N MET A 19 4.77 -7.05 -31.70
CA MET A 19 5.53 -7.94 -30.81
C MET A 19 6.70 -7.24 -30.10
N GLY A 20 7.29 -6.21 -30.73
CA GLY A 20 8.36 -5.40 -30.12
C GLY A 20 7.89 -4.59 -28.91
N GLU A 21 6.74 -3.92 -29.03
CA GLU A 21 6.10 -3.15 -27.95
C GLU A 21 5.67 -4.05 -26.78
N LEU A 22 5.04 -5.20 -27.07
CA LEU A 22 4.68 -6.21 -26.08
C LEU A 22 5.91 -6.79 -25.36
N GLY A 23 7.02 -6.94 -26.08
CA GLY A 23 8.31 -7.34 -25.52
C GLY A 23 8.89 -6.30 -24.55
N GLY A 24 8.74 -5.01 -24.87
CA GLY A 24 9.14 -3.89 -23.99
C GLY A 24 8.32 -3.84 -22.70
N PHE A 25 7.00 -4.01 -22.81
CA PHE A 25 6.10 -4.06 -21.66
C PHE A 25 6.37 -5.28 -20.76
N ARG A 26 6.60 -6.46 -21.35
CA ARG A 26 6.98 -7.66 -20.59
C ARG A 26 8.29 -7.44 -19.80
N LYS A 27 9.31 -6.82 -20.41
CA LYS A 27 10.57 -6.50 -19.72
C LYS A 27 10.40 -5.48 -18.58
N PHE A 28 9.41 -4.59 -18.69
CA PHE A 28 9.07 -3.64 -17.64
C PHE A 28 8.38 -4.32 -16.44
N ILE A 29 7.38 -5.17 -16.68
CA ILE A 29 6.70 -5.96 -15.64
C ILE A 29 7.67 -6.91 -14.94
N LEU A 30 8.58 -7.55 -15.68
CA LEU A 30 9.56 -8.49 -15.12
C LEU A 30 10.61 -7.82 -14.22
N ARG A 31 10.60 -6.50 -14.06
CA ARG A 31 11.47 -5.77 -13.11
C ARG A 31 11.11 -6.04 -11.64
N GLY A 32 10.07 -6.84 -11.36
CA GLY A 32 9.72 -7.40 -10.05
C GLY A 32 9.04 -6.40 -9.12
N ASN A 33 9.72 -5.31 -8.80
CA ASN A 33 9.25 -4.26 -7.87
C ASN A 33 7.89 -3.63 -8.27
N VAL A 34 7.60 -3.56 -9.57
CA VAL A 34 6.34 -2.98 -10.07
C VAL A 34 5.16 -3.92 -9.86
N VAL A 35 5.38 -5.24 -9.96
CA VAL A 35 4.32 -6.24 -9.86
C VAL A 35 3.84 -6.37 -8.42
N ASP A 36 4.77 -6.43 -7.46
CA ASP A 36 4.43 -6.54 -6.05
C ASP A 36 3.66 -5.30 -5.56
N LEU A 37 4.07 -4.11 -6.00
CA LEU A 37 3.36 -2.86 -5.71
C LEU A 37 1.97 -2.83 -6.36
N ALA A 38 1.85 -3.26 -7.62
CA ALA A 38 0.57 -3.31 -8.32
C ALA A 38 -0.41 -4.27 -7.65
N VAL A 39 0.06 -5.47 -7.28
CA VAL A 39 -0.76 -6.47 -6.57
C VAL A 39 -1.21 -5.93 -5.21
N GLY A 40 -0.30 -5.26 -4.47
CA GLY A 40 -0.64 -4.64 -3.19
C GLY A 40 -1.77 -3.60 -3.30
N ILE A 41 -1.74 -2.74 -4.31
CA ILE A 41 -2.79 -1.72 -4.53
C ILE A 41 -4.13 -2.37 -4.90
N VAL A 42 -4.12 -3.36 -5.79
CA VAL A 42 -5.36 -4.03 -6.25
C VAL A 42 -6.03 -4.77 -5.10
N ILE A 43 -5.26 -5.52 -4.31
CA ILE A 43 -5.79 -6.24 -3.14
C ILE A 43 -6.29 -5.24 -2.09
N GLY A 44 -5.56 -4.16 -1.85
CA GLY A 44 -5.98 -3.10 -0.91
C GLY A 44 -7.30 -2.45 -1.31
N ALA A 45 -7.48 -2.15 -2.61
CA ALA A 45 -8.72 -1.58 -3.13
C ALA A 45 -9.90 -2.56 -3.00
N ALA A 46 -9.72 -3.81 -3.41
CA ALA A 46 -10.76 -4.83 -3.32
C ALA A 46 -11.22 -5.08 -1.88
N PHE A 47 -10.27 -5.17 -0.95
CA PHE A 47 -10.57 -5.38 0.47
C PHE A 47 -11.30 -4.19 1.10
N THR A 48 -10.89 -2.96 0.76
CA THR A 48 -11.60 -1.75 1.21
C THR A 48 -13.05 -1.74 0.73
N GLY A 49 -13.31 -2.22 -0.48
CA GLY A 49 -14.67 -2.40 -1.01
C GLY A 49 -15.53 -3.34 -0.15
N VAL A 50 -15.01 -4.53 0.19
CA VAL A 50 -15.72 -5.51 1.04
C VAL A 50 -16.07 -4.92 2.41
N VAL A 51 -15.12 -4.18 3.01
CA VAL A 51 -15.34 -3.56 4.32
C VAL A 51 -16.36 -2.43 4.24
N GLN A 52 -16.35 -1.64 3.16
CA GLN A 52 -17.36 -0.60 2.93
C GLN A 52 -18.75 -1.19 2.73
N GLU A 53 -18.89 -2.24 1.92
CA GLU A 53 -20.17 -2.95 1.73
C GLU A 53 -20.69 -3.52 3.04
N LEU A 54 -19.84 -4.16 3.85
CA LEU A 54 -20.23 -4.65 5.17
C LEU A 54 -20.76 -3.51 6.07
N VAL A 55 -20.09 -2.36 6.11
CA VAL A 55 -20.53 -1.24 6.94
C VAL A 55 -21.80 -0.58 6.39
N ASN A 56 -21.91 -0.45 5.08
CA ASN A 56 -23.07 0.18 4.45
C ASN A 56 -24.31 -0.71 4.52
N ASP A 57 -24.16 -2.02 4.31
CA ASP A 57 -25.30 -2.94 4.18
C ASP A 57 -25.73 -3.54 5.52
N PHE A 58 -24.81 -3.68 6.48
CA PHE A 58 -25.15 -4.19 7.82
C PHE A 58 -25.22 -3.09 8.87
N LEU A 59 -24.19 -2.26 8.98
CA LEU A 59 -24.09 -1.32 10.12
C LEU A 59 -24.97 -0.09 9.96
N GLN A 60 -25.06 0.52 8.78
CA GLN A 60 -25.97 1.66 8.58
C GLN A 60 -27.44 1.34 8.87
N PRO A 61 -28.04 0.23 8.39
CA PRO A 61 -29.42 -0.09 8.75
C PRO A 61 -29.57 -0.45 10.23
N LEU A 62 -28.59 -1.12 10.85
CA LEU A 62 -28.59 -1.38 12.30
C LEU A 62 -28.60 -0.08 13.12
N ILE A 63 -27.76 0.89 12.77
CA ILE A 63 -27.74 2.22 13.39
C ILE A 63 -29.08 2.92 13.15
N GLY A 64 -29.63 2.82 11.94
CA GLY A 64 -30.94 3.37 11.59
C GLY A 64 -32.05 2.83 12.48
N ILE A 65 -32.08 1.52 12.73
CA ILE A 65 -33.07 0.87 13.60
C ILE A 65 -32.87 1.27 15.07
N ILE A 66 -31.62 1.27 15.57
CA ILE A 66 -31.32 1.63 16.97
C ILE A 66 -31.67 3.10 17.25
N LEU A 67 -31.39 4.01 16.32
CA LEU A 67 -31.76 5.42 16.46
C LEU A 67 -33.29 5.61 16.37
N ALA A 68 -33.97 4.84 15.52
CA ALA A 68 -35.43 4.85 15.42
C ALA A 68 -36.12 4.34 16.71
N THR A 69 -35.55 3.34 17.38
CA THR A 69 -36.06 2.81 18.66
C THR A 69 -35.69 3.68 19.87
N ALA A 70 -34.59 4.44 19.81
CA ALA A 70 -34.18 5.40 20.83
C ALA A 70 -34.99 6.71 20.86
N GLY A 71 -36.08 6.82 20.08
CA GLY A 71 -37.01 7.96 20.13
C GLY A 71 -36.69 9.11 19.17
N PHE A 72 -35.65 9.00 18.34
CA PHE A 72 -35.42 9.93 17.23
C PHE A 72 -36.31 9.52 16.05
N LYS A 73 -37.59 9.87 16.15
CA LYS A 73 -38.68 9.51 15.21
C LYS A 73 -38.55 10.14 13.81
N GLN A 74 -37.45 10.81 13.51
CA GLN A 74 -37.17 11.41 12.22
C GLN A 74 -35.75 11.02 11.84
N ASN A 75 -35.60 10.54 10.61
CA ASN A 75 -34.34 10.18 10.00
C ASN A 75 -33.24 11.17 10.42
N PHE A 76 -32.11 10.72 10.96
CA PHE A 76 -30.95 11.60 11.14
C PHE A 76 -30.49 12.23 9.81
N LYS A 77 -30.90 11.67 8.67
CA LYS A 77 -30.75 12.29 7.34
C LYS A 77 -31.54 13.61 7.17
N ASP A 78 -32.62 13.81 7.92
CA ASP A 78 -33.52 14.97 7.86
C ASP A 78 -33.38 15.90 9.08
N ALA A 79 -32.39 15.68 9.96
CA ALA A 79 -32.06 16.62 11.03
C ALA A 79 -31.26 17.79 10.44
N TYR A 80 -31.97 18.80 9.93
CA TYR A 80 -31.38 20.03 9.42
C TYR A 80 -31.59 21.19 10.40
N TRP A 81 -30.53 21.95 10.66
CA TRP A 81 -30.68 23.26 11.30
C TRP A 81 -30.90 24.31 10.21
N LEU A 82 -31.93 25.16 10.36
CA LEU A 82 -32.19 26.29 9.47
C LEU A 82 -31.41 27.50 9.99
N LEU A 83 -30.23 27.76 9.43
CA LEU A 83 -29.51 29.02 9.64
C LEU A 83 -29.56 29.80 8.31
N ALA A 84 -30.18 30.98 8.33
CA ALA A 84 -30.22 31.91 7.19
C ALA A 84 -30.67 31.30 5.83
N GLY A 85 -31.68 30.41 5.84
CA GLY A 85 -32.25 29.84 4.61
C GLY A 85 -31.46 28.68 3.98
N GLN A 86 -30.36 28.24 4.59
CA GLN A 86 -29.59 27.07 4.16
C GLN A 86 -29.82 25.88 5.11
N LYS A 87 -30.16 24.72 4.55
CA LYS A 87 -30.39 23.48 5.29
C LYS A 87 -29.06 22.81 5.62
N PHE A 88 -28.60 22.90 6.87
CA PHE A 88 -27.41 22.19 7.34
C PHE A 88 -27.79 20.82 7.92
N PHE A 89 -27.60 19.76 7.13
CA PHE A 89 -27.88 18.37 7.51
C PHE A 89 -26.76 17.78 8.38
N TYR A 90 -26.75 18.09 9.68
CA TYR A 90 -25.69 17.61 10.59
C TYR A 90 -25.75 16.09 10.81
N GLY A 91 -26.94 15.48 10.73
CA GLY A 91 -27.08 14.06 11.02
C GLY A 91 -26.52 13.14 9.94
N ASN A 92 -26.38 13.60 8.69
CA ASN A 92 -25.64 12.85 7.67
C ASN A 92 -24.12 12.86 7.96
N PHE A 93 -23.59 13.99 8.45
CA PHE A 93 -22.19 14.09 8.85
C PHE A 93 -21.88 13.20 10.05
N VAL A 94 -22.72 13.22 11.09
CA VAL A 94 -22.55 12.35 12.26
C VAL A 94 -22.69 10.87 11.88
N GLY A 95 -23.64 10.54 10.99
CA GLY A 95 -23.73 9.20 10.42
C GLY A 95 -22.46 8.75 9.72
N ALA A 96 -21.87 9.62 8.88
CA ALA A 96 -20.61 9.36 8.20
C ALA A 96 -19.42 9.20 9.15
N VAL A 97 -19.37 9.96 10.25
CA VAL A 97 -18.33 9.83 11.28
C VAL A 97 -18.48 8.51 12.04
N ILE A 98 -19.70 8.11 12.40
CA ILE A 98 -19.95 6.83 13.08
C ILE A 98 -19.57 5.65 12.17
N THR A 99 -19.95 5.69 10.89
CA THR A 99 -19.58 4.63 9.93
C THR A 99 -18.08 4.58 9.69
N PHE A 100 -17.40 5.72 9.64
CA PHE A 100 -15.93 5.79 9.54
C PHE A 100 -15.23 5.17 10.77
N LEU A 101 -15.69 5.50 11.99
CA LEU A 101 -15.13 4.92 13.20
C LEU A 101 -15.37 3.41 13.27
N LEU A 102 -16.53 2.93 12.85
CA LEU A 102 -16.83 1.50 12.82
C LEU A 102 -16.03 0.74 11.76
N THR A 103 -15.89 1.29 10.54
CA THR A 103 -15.02 0.71 9.51
C THR A 103 -13.58 0.62 10.01
N ALA A 104 -13.05 1.70 10.61
CA ALA A 104 -11.71 1.70 11.19
C ALA A 104 -11.54 0.64 12.29
N LEU A 105 -12.55 0.45 13.14
CA LEU A 105 -12.53 -0.57 14.20
C LEU A 105 -12.52 -1.99 13.63
N VAL A 106 -13.35 -2.27 12.62
CA VAL A 106 -13.38 -3.55 11.92
C VAL A 106 -12.04 -3.82 11.23
N LEU A 107 -11.48 -2.85 10.50
CA LEU A 107 -10.16 -2.95 9.87
C LEU A 107 -9.06 -3.26 10.89
N TYR A 108 -9.04 -2.52 12.00
CA TYR A 108 -8.06 -2.71 13.04
C TYR A 108 -8.15 -4.10 13.68
N PHE A 109 -9.36 -4.55 14.01
CA PHE A 109 -9.55 -5.83 14.69
C PHE A 109 -9.32 -7.04 13.79
N PHE A 110 -9.78 -6.99 12.52
CA PHE A 110 -9.72 -8.11 11.59
C PHE A 110 -8.48 -8.15 10.69
N VAL A 111 -7.77 -7.02 10.52
CA VAL A 111 -6.56 -6.98 9.68
C VAL A 111 -5.34 -6.64 10.49
N VAL A 112 -5.32 -5.46 11.12
CA VAL A 112 -4.11 -4.98 11.79
C VAL A 112 -3.73 -5.93 12.92
N ARG A 113 -4.67 -6.27 13.80
CA ARG A 113 -4.40 -7.15 14.94
C ARG A 113 -3.88 -8.54 14.55
N PRO A 114 -4.51 -9.31 13.62
CA PRO A 114 -3.98 -10.61 13.23
C PRO A 114 -2.68 -10.49 12.43
N VAL A 115 -2.52 -9.46 11.59
CA VAL A 115 -1.26 -9.25 10.86
C VAL A 115 -0.13 -8.95 11.84
N THR A 116 -0.33 -8.05 12.81
CA THR A 116 0.64 -7.77 13.87
C THR A 116 0.94 -9.03 14.69
N ALA A 117 -0.08 -9.79 15.09
CA ALA A 117 0.10 -11.03 15.84
C ALA A 117 0.84 -12.12 15.04
N LEU A 118 0.60 -12.21 13.73
CA LEU A 118 1.32 -13.11 12.84
C LEU A 118 2.75 -12.63 12.60
N GLN A 119 2.97 -11.32 12.41
CA GLN A 119 4.30 -10.75 12.25
C GLN A 119 5.16 -10.99 13.49
N ASP A 120 4.61 -10.80 14.68
CA ASP A 120 5.29 -11.08 15.95
C ASP A 120 5.65 -12.57 16.10
N ARG A 121 4.84 -13.46 15.52
CA ARG A 121 5.02 -14.92 15.62
C ARG A 121 5.93 -15.51 14.53
N PHE A 122 5.89 -14.96 13.32
CA PHE A 122 6.66 -15.45 12.16
C PHE A 122 7.97 -14.69 11.94
N THR A 123 8.11 -13.49 12.53
CA THR A 123 9.30 -12.66 12.39
C THR A 123 9.68 -12.12 13.78
N PRO A 124 10.44 -12.85 14.60
CA PRO A 124 10.97 -12.28 15.84
C PRO A 124 11.85 -11.09 15.45
N LYS A 125 11.32 -9.87 15.64
CA LYS A 125 11.98 -8.56 15.47
C LYS A 125 13.06 -8.57 14.38
N LYS A 126 12.67 -8.74 13.11
CA LYS A 126 13.50 -8.17 12.03
C LYS A 126 13.31 -6.67 12.11
N GLU A 127 14.21 -6.05 12.85
CA GLU A 127 14.47 -4.62 12.77
C GLU A 127 14.48 -4.24 11.28
N PRO A 128 13.70 -3.22 10.86
CA PRO A 128 13.53 -2.87 9.45
C PRO A 128 14.89 -2.72 8.82
N GLU A 129 15.22 -3.62 7.89
CA GLU A 129 16.50 -3.74 7.16
C GLU A 129 17.55 -2.73 7.62
N ALA A 130 18.07 -2.92 8.84
CA ALA A 130 19.20 -2.12 9.29
C ALA A 130 20.28 -2.37 8.23
N PRO A 131 20.88 -1.32 7.65
CA PRO A 131 21.74 -1.44 6.48
C PRO A 131 22.81 -2.48 6.80
N THR A 132 22.66 -3.69 6.25
CA THR A 132 23.58 -4.81 6.54
C THR A 132 24.97 -4.54 6.00
N THR A 133 25.09 -3.48 5.22
CA THR A 133 26.27 -2.99 4.55
C THR A 133 26.61 -1.56 4.97
N ARG A 134 27.91 -1.30 5.17
CA ARG A 134 28.51 0.03 5.31
C ARG A 134 29.47 0.28 4.15
N GLU A 135 29.77 1.53 3.88
CA GLU A 135 30.83 1.88 2.95
C GLU A 135 32.20 1.81 3.64
N CYS A 136 33.18 1.24 2.95
CA CYS A 136 34.55 1.19 3.46
C CYS A 136 35.17 2.60 3.43
N PRO A 137 35.74 3.11 4.54
CA PRO A 137 36.32 4.47 4.59
C PRO A 137 37.57 4.63 3.72
N TYR A 138 38.21 3.53 3.29
CA TYR A 138 39.43 3.58 2.49
C TYR A 138 39.18 3.46 0.98
N CYS A 139 38.21 2.64 0.58
CA CYS A 139 37.99 2.29 -0.84
C CYS A 139 36.57 2.49 -1.34
N LEU A 140 35.65 2.99 -0.50
CA LEU A 140 34.27 3.35 -0.87
C LEU A 140 33.49 2.20 -1.53
N SER A 141 33.84 0.97 -1.18
CA SER A 141 33.15 -0.24 -1.61
C SER A 141 32.20 -0.71 -0.52
N THR A 142 31.02 -1.17 -0.91
CA THR A 142 30.01 -1.73 -0.01
C THR A 142 30.52 -3.02 0.65
N ILE A 143 30.55 -3.04 1.99
CA ILE A 143 31.06 -4.14 2.83
C ILE A 143 30.08 -4.45 3.97
N PRO A 144 30.02 -5.69 4.48
CA PRO A 144 29.12 -6.02 5.58
C PRO A 144 29.53 -5.34 6.88
N LEU A 145 28.56 -4.94 7.72
CA LEU A 145 28.82 -4.19 8.97
C LEU A 145 29.85 -4.87 9.88
N LYS A 146 29.79 -6.20 10.00
CA LYS A 146 30.67 -7.00 10.88
C LYS A 146 32.04 -7.33 10.27
N ALA A 147 32.37 -6.85 9.06
CA ALA A 147 33.66 -7.14 8.46
C ALA A 147 34.81 -6.51 9.27
N THR A 148 35.79 -7.32 9.66
CA THR A 148 37.05 -6.89 10.28
C THR A 148 38.11 -6.50 9.26
N ARG A 149 37.99 -7.01 8.02
CA ARG A 149 38.81 -6.67 6.86
C ARG A 149 37.95 -6.44 5.63
N CYS A 150 38.31 -5.44 4.84
CA CYS A 150 37.63 -5.15 3.58
C CYS A 150 37.99 -6.20 2.51
N ALA A 151 36.99 -6.73 1.80
CA ALA A 151 37.20 -7.69 0.71
C ALA A 151 37.83 -7.06 -0.56
N TYR A 152 37.66 -5.75 -0.77
CA TYR A 152 38.14 -5.04 -1.95
C TYR A 152 39.56 -4.51 -1.79
N CYS A 153 39.85 -3.81 -0.69
CA CYS A 153 41.16 -3.18 -0.48
C CYS A 153 42.03 -3.89 0.57
N THR A 154 41.54 -4.96 1.20
CA THR A 154 42.24 -5.72 2.26
C THR A 154 42.64 -4.93 3.51
N ALA A 155 42.25 -3.65 3.61
CA ALA A 155 42.50 -2.80 4.76
C ALA A 155 41.77 -3.33 6.00
N GLN A 156 42.40 -3.13 7.16
CA GLN A 156 41.82 -3.41 8.47
C GLN A 156 40.80 -2.32 8.81
N LEU A 157 39.55 -2.69 9.07
CA LEU A 157 38.46 -1.74 9.27
C LEU A 157 38.36 -1.34 10.74
N PRO A 158 38.13 -0.05 11.05
CA PRO A 158 37.73 0.34 12.41
C PRO A 158 36.38 -0.31 12.77
N PRO A 159 36.12 -0.59 14.07
CA PRO A 159 34.86 -1.16 14.52
C PRO A 159 33.68 -0.32 13.99
N SER A 160 32.62 -0.98 13.52
CA SER A 160 31.44 -0.30 13.02
C SER A 160 30.77 0.47 14.14
N GLU A 161 30.91 1.80 14.16
CA GLU A 161 30.02 2.66 14.93
C GLU A 161 28.62 2.46 14.35
N GLU A 162 27.71 1.94 15.17
CA GLU A 162 26.31 1.79 14.77
C GLU A 162 25.74 3.18 14.43
N PRO A 163 24.86 3.32 13.42
CA PRO A 163 24.32 4.61 12.99
C PRO A 163 23.70 5.46 14.11
N GLN A 164 23.29 4.83 15.22
CA GLN A 164 22.74 5.51 16.39
C GLN A 164 23.77 6.36 17.16
N GLN A 165 25.06 6.07 17.07
CA GLN A 165 26.11 6.80 17.80
C GLN A 165 26.60 8.08 17.09
N VAL A 166 26.47 8.15 15.76
CA VAL A 166 26.89 9.33 14.98
C VAL A 166 25.91 10.49 15.16
N ALA A 167 24.61 10.22 15.27
CA ALA A 167 23.58 11.23 15.55
C ALA A 167 23.64 11.79 16.98
N ALA A 168 24.27 11.07 17.93
CA ALA A 168 24.41 11.50 19.32
C ALA A 168 25.69 12.33 19.58
N ARG A 169 26.57 12.47 18.58
CA ARG A 169 27.89 13.14 18.70
C ARG A 169 28.02 14.42 17.87
N SER A 170 26.95 14.82 17.16
CA SER A 170 26.86 16.02 16.33
C SER A 170 26.10 17.16 17.01
#